data_AF-A0A966K778-F1
#
_entry.id   AF-A0A966K778-F1
#
_cell.length_a   1.000
_cell.length_b   1.000
_cell.length_c   1.000
_cell.angle_alpha   90.00
_cell.angle_beta   90.00
_cell.angle_gamma   90.00
#
_symmetry.space_group_name_H-M   'P 1'
#
loop_
_entity.id
_entity.type
_entity.pdbx_description
1 polymer ?
#
loop_
_entity_poly.entity_id
_entity_poly.type
_entity_poly.pdbx_seq_one_letter_code
_entity_poly.pdbx_strand_id
1 'polypeptide(L)'
;MSSLNIIFPDQLSLRNEALQTASNEDLLLFYEPHDSFYEISHHKHKLVFQISALRHLINTIDHKNVKHEKISKKPSKLIEYLSELYKEVPFSTVNVSRPSDFKTLKDLMYFCQSSNVELNIYDDKNFITSPSDYQYWAKDKKSTTQEFYYRWLRKRNNVLMDDAKPVGGSWNYDKENRQGISKLKSSIPERSKITTDQITLEVMIEVQEIFINSYGDLESFNWAVTHQEAFKVFNDFLDKFLANYGAFQDAINKENAFMFHSLLSPYFNAGLLDPLNCIQIVEKKYQESNELIPLNSVEGFIRQVLGWREFIMGVYWDNMPQYKQQNFWN
;
A
#
# COMPACT_ATOMS: atom_id res chain seq x y z
N MET A 1 31.70 -7.85 4.89
CA MET A 1 31.27 -6.46 5.16
C MET A 1 29.78 -6.53 5.37
N SER A 2 29.24 -5.83 6.37
CA SER A 2 27.81 -5.87 6.69
C SER A 2 26.99 -5.11 5.63
N SER A 3 25.72 -5.46 5.52
CA SER A 3 24.73 -4.77 4.67
C SER A 3 23.93 -3.77 5.48
N LEU A 4 23.38 -2.76 4.83
CA LEU A 4 22.32 -1.89 5.35
C LEU A 4 20.98 -2.33 4.74
N ASN A 5 20.02 -2.72 5.56
CA ASN A 5 18.64 -3.03 5.15
C ASN A 5 17.73 -1.89 5.57
N ILE A 6 17.04 -1.25 4.62
CA ILE A 6 16.21 -0.05 4.88
C ILE A 6 14.72 -0.41 4.78
N ILE A 7 13.94 0.00 5.78
CA ILE A 7 12.48 -0.10 5.82
C ILE A 7 11.87 1.30 5.96
N PHE A 8 11.06 1.70 4.98
CA PHE A 8 10.31 2.96 5.00
C PHE A 8 8.90 2.80 5.61
N PRO A 9 8.21 3.90 5.99
CA PRO A 9 6.91 3.86 6.67
C PRO A 9 5.76 3.26 5.85
N ASP A 10 5.96 3.04 4.55
CA ASP A 10 5.02 2.37 3.64
C ASP A 10 5.48 0.96 3.21
N GLN A 11 6.54 0.41 3.79
CA GLN A 11 7.10 -0.89 3.40
C GLN A 11 6.94 -1.96 4.50
N LEU A 12 5.79 -1.98 5.17
CA LEU A 12 5.54 -2.73 6.39
C LEU A 12 5.13 -4.19 6.15
N SER A 13 5.20 -4.68 4.92
CA SER A 13 4.91 -6.09 4.64
C SER A 13 5.84 -7.01 5.43
N LEU A 14 5.28 -8.00 6.13
CA LEU A 14 6.08 -9.05 6.79
C LEU A 14 6.84 -9.93 5.79
N ARG A 15 6.51 -9.82 4.49
CA ARG A 15 7.20 -10.47 3.37
C ARG A 15 8.25 -9.57 2.72
N ASN A 16 8.48 -8.36 3.24
CA ASN A 16 9.51 -7.45 2.74
C ASN A 16 10.87 -8.17 2.78
N GLU A 17 11.48 -8.34 1.61
CA GLU A 17 12.70 -9.13 1.46
C GLU A 17 13.88 -8.48 2.21
N ALA A 18 13.99 -7.15 2.20
CA ALA A 18 15.03 -6.45 2.98
C ALA A 18 14.89 -6.70 4.50
N LEU A 19 13.66 -6.94 4.98
CA LEU A 19 13.42 -7.31 6.38
C LEU A 19 13.75 -8.79 6.63
N GLN A 20 13.34 -9.69 5.73
CA GLN A 20 13.48 -11.14 5.91
C GLN A 20 14.92 -11.66 5.69
N THR A 21 15.67 -11.04 4.79
CA THR A 21 17.03 -11.48 4.45
C THR A 21 18.11 -10.83 5.30
N ALA A 22 17.74 -9.87 6.18
CA ALA A 22 18.68 -9.23 7.08
C ALA A 22 19.27 -10.26 8.05
N SER A 23 20.59 -10.48 7.95
CA SER A 23 21.33 -11.28 8.92
C SER A 23 21.56 -10.46 10.19
N ASN A 24 21.81 -11.13 11.31
CA ASN A 24 22.07 -10.46 12.59
C ASN A 24 23.32 -9.56 12.61
N GLU A 25 24.19 -9.67 11.60
CA GLU A 25 25.37 -8.82 11.43
C GLU A 25 25.08 -7.55 10.61
N ASP A 26 23.99 -7.56 9.84
CA ASP A 26 23.57 -6.42 9.04
C ASP A 26 22.98 -5.31 9.92
N LEU A 27 22.96 -4.09 9.41
CA LEU A 27 22.25 -2.98 10.03
C LEU A 27 20.83 -2.93 9.49
N LEU A 28 19.82 -3.02 10.35
CA LEU A 28 18.41 -2.83 9.98
C LEU A 28 17.98 -1.41 10.35
N LEU A 29 17.73 -0.57 9.35
CA LEU A 29 17.32 0.82 9.52
C LEU A 29 15.82 0.98 9.24
N PHE A 30 15.09 1.41 10.26
CA PHE A 30 13.74 1.95 10.10
C PHE A 30 13.83 3.47 9.99
N TYR A 31 13.42 4.03 8.85
CA TYR A 31 13.62 5.44 8.53
C TYR A 31 12.28 6.17 8.41
N GLU A 32 11.89 6.89 9.47
CA GLU A 32 10.65 7.69 9.47
C GLU A 32 10.67 8.96 8.62
N PRO A 33 11.75 9.78 8.59
CA PRO A 33 11.71 11.11 8.01
C PRO A 33 11.83 11.06 6.49
N HIS A 34 10.97 10.27 5.84
CA HIS A 34 10.83 10.19 4.41
C HIS A 34 10.68 11.61 3.84
N ASP A 35 11.53 12.01 2.90
CA ASP A 35 11.62 13.40 2.40
C ASP A 35 10.23 13.97 2.03
N SER A 36 9.36 13.16 1.42
CA SER A 36 8.00 13.55 1.04
C SER A 36 7.13 14.06 2.20
N PHE A 37 7.38 13.62 3.44
CA PHE A 37 6.69 14.12 4.63
C PHE A 37 6.93 15.61 4.89
N TYR A 38 8.07 16.12 4.40
CA TYR A 38 8.50 17.51 4.59
C TYR A 38 8.39 18.34 3.31
N GLU A 39 8.41 17.70 2.14
CA GLU A 39 8.26 18.37 0.84
C GLU A 39 6.80 18.68 0.49
N ILE A 40 5.85 17.90 1.02
CA ILE A 40 4.41 18.03 0.73
C ILE A 40 3.64 18.08 2.05
N SER A 41 2.69 19.01 2.16
CA SER A 41 1.75 19.07 3.28
C SER A 41 0.76 17.91 3.23
N HIS A 42 1.16 16.75 3.76
CA HIS A 42 0.28 15.60 3.89
C HIS A 42 -0.80 15.80 4.96
N HIS A 43 -1.91 15.07 4.85
CA HIS A 43 -2.92 15.04 5.90
C HIS A 43 -2.35 14.39 7.18
N LYS A 44 -2.67 14.92 8.36
CA LYS A 44 -2.16 14.41 9.64
C LYS A 44 -2.49 12.93 9.88
N HIS A 45 -3.70 12.48 9.54
CA HIS A 45 -4.05 11.05 9.54
C HIS A 45 -3.05 10.18 8.76
N LYS A 46 -2.56 10.61 7.58
CA LYS A 46 -1.59 9.83 6.80
C LYS A 46 -0.27 9.70 7.56
N LEU A 47 0.24 10.82 8.07
CA LEU A 47 1.50 10.86 8.81
C LEU A 47 1.42 9.96 10.06
N VAL A 48 0.37 10.15 10.88
CA VAL A 48 0.16 9.33 12.08
C VAL A 48 0.02 7.85 11.73
N PHE A 49 -0.77 7.50 10.70
CA PHE A 49 -0.96 6.11 10.28
C PHE A 49 0.38 5.45 9.90
N GLN A 50 1.16 6.07 9.01
CA GLN A 50 2.41 5.47 8.52
C GLN A 50 3.48 5.39 9.61
N ILE A 51 3.65 6.45 10.41
CA ILE A 51 4.66 6.48 11.47
C ILE A 51 4.26 5.53 12.61
N SER A 52 3.00 5.56 13.06
CA SER A 52 2.54 4.65 14.11
C SER A 52 2.66 3.20 13.67
N ALA A 53 2.26 2.88 12.43
CA ALA A 53 2.36 1.51 11.94
C ALA A 53 3.80 1.01 11.83
N LEU A 54 4.73 1.87 11.40
CA LEU A 54 6.17 1.56 11.41
C LEU A 54 6.68 1.29 12.83
N ARG A 55 6.34 2.15 13.81
CA ARG A 55 6.74 1.98 15.21
C ARG A 55 6.17 0.71 15.84
N HIS A 56 4.94 0.35 15.51
CA HIS A 56 4.35 -0.93 15.91
C HIS A 56 5.10 -2.11 15.32
N LEU A 57 5.45 -2.06 14.03
CA LEU A 57 6.24 -3.11 13.39
C LEU A 57 7.59 -3.28 14.09
N ILE A 58 8.32 -2.19 14.37
CA ILE A 58 9.63 -2.22 15.06
C ILE A 58 9.55 -3.05 16.36
N ASN A 59 8.49 -2.88 17.16
CA ASN A 59 8.31 -3.61 18.42
C ASN A 59 8.08 -5.12 18.27
N THR A 60 7.83 -5.60 17.04
CA THR A 60 7.67 -7.02 16.73
C THR A 60 8.94 -7.66 16.16
N ILE A 61 9.98 -6.87 15.89
CA ILE A 61 11.21 -7.34 15.25
C ILE A 61 12.24 -7.75 16.32
N ASP A 62 12.68 -9.00 16.24
CA ASP A 62 13.83 -9.50 16.99
C ASP A 62 15.07 -9.47 16.09
N HIS A 63 15.82 -8.37 16.17
CA HIS A 63 17.05 -8.17 15.41
C HIS A 63 18.07 -7.40 16.26
N LYS A 64 19.34 -7.81 16.23
CA LYS A 64 20.39 -7.26 17.12
C LYS A 64 20.77 -5.82 16.80
N ASN A 65 21.00 -5.52 15.52
CA ASN A 65 21.52 -4.23 15.07
C ASN A 65 20.40 -3.42 14.41
N VAL A 66 19.50 -2.87 15.22
CA VAL A 66 18.40 -2.01 14.75
C VAL A 66 18.75 -0.54 14.97
N LYS A 67 18.62 0.27 13.93
CA LYS A 67 18.63 1.74 14.01
C LYS A 67 17.24 2.26 13.63
N HIS A 68 16.72 3.17 14.44
CA HIS A 68 15.43 3.82 14.19
C HIS A 68 15.64 5.32 14.08
N GLU A 69 15.52 5.85 12.88
CA GLU A 69 15.55 7.29 12.63
C GLU A 69 14.14 7.84 12.74
N LYS A 70 13.92 8.75 13.68
CA LYS A 70 12.60 9.33 13.97
C LYS A 70 12.38 10.64 13.22
N ILE A 71 11.12 10.99 13.01
CA ILE A 71 10.78 12.35 12.56
C ILE A 71 11.29 13.41 13.55
N SER A 72 11.67 14.57 13.01
CA SER A 72 12.03 15.74 13.81
C SER A 72 11.61 17.04 13.12
N LYS A 73 11.76 18.18 13.80
CA LYS A 73 11.49 19.51 13.22
C LYS A 73 12.49 19.93 12.14
N LYS A 74 13.68 19.31 12.12
CA LYS A 74 14.78 19.62 11.21
C LYS A 74 15.48 18.32 10.81
N PRO A 75 14.83 17.46 10.02
CA PRO A 75 15.43 16.21 9.58
C PRO A 75 16.56 16.48 8.57
N SER A 76 17.57 15.60 8.54
CA SER A 76 18.46 15.47 7.39
C SER A 76 17.72 14.79 6.25
N LYS A 77 18.02 15.15 5.01
CA LYS A 77 17.49 14.42 3.85
C LYS A 77 18.07 13.01 3.80
N LEU A 78 17.38 12.08 3.14
CA LEU A 78 17.83 10.68 3.04
C LEU A 78 19.30 10.53 2.62
N ILE A 79 19.74 11.22 1.56
CA ILE A 79 21.13 11.14 1.07
C ILE A 79 22.14 11.63 2.12
N GLU A 80 21.83 12.74 2.79
CA GLU A 80 22.68 13.34 3.81
C GLU A 80 22.81 12.39 5.00
N TYR A 81 21.68 11.86 5.46
CA TYR A 81 21.62 10.88 6.53
C TYR A 81 22.43 9.62 6.22
N LEU A 82 22.25 9.03 5.03
CA LEU A 82 22.99 7.84 4.62
C LEU A 82 24.50 8.11 4.49
N SER A 83 24.88 9.31 4.05
CA SER A 83 26.28 9.72 3.96
C SER A 83 26.94 9.87 5.34
N GLU A 84 26.21 10.36 6.34
CA GLU A 84 26.67 10.42 7.72
C GLU A 84 26.74 9.03 8.33
N LEU A 85 25.69 8.22 8.17
CA LEU A 85 25.63 6.85 8.65
C LEU A 85 26.77 5.99 8.10
N TYR A 86 27.08 6.11 6.81
CA TYR A 86 28.16 5.34 6.18
C TYR A 86 29.54 5.68 6.72
N LYS A 87 29.77 6.93 7.16
CA LYS A 87 31.03 7.32 7.83
C LYS A 87 31.15 6.70 9.22
N GLU A 88 30.04 6.53 9.93
CA GLU A 88 30.00 5.92 11.25
C GLU A 88 30.10 4.39 11.18
N VAL A 89 29.33 3.79 10.27
CA VAL A 89 29.18 2.34 10.11
C VAL A 89 29.25 2.01 8.62
N PRO A 90 30.46 1.74 8.08
CA PRO A 90 30.60 1.37 6.67
C PRO A 90 29.92 0.03 6.35
N PHE A 91 29.24 -0.03 5.21
CA PHE A 91 28.56 -1.21 4.69
C PHE A 91 28.88 -1.39 3.19
N SER A 92 28.94 -2.63 2.69
CA SER A 92 29.24 -2.89 1.27
C SER A 92 28.00 -2.86 0.38
N THR A 93 26.82 -3.03 0.97
CA THR A 93 25.57 -3.27 0.26
C THR A 93 24.42 -2.55 0.95
N VAL A 94 23.52 -1.95 0.18
CA VAL A 94 22.21 -1.46 0.62
C VAL A 94 21.13 -2.35 0.02
N ASN A 95 20.27 -2.90 0.87
CA ASN A 95 19.13 -3.72 0.52
C ASN A 95 17.85 -2.94 0.83
N VAL A 96 16.94 -2.86 -0.13
CA VAL A 96 15.69 -2.12 0.03
C VAL A 96 14.60 -2.76 -0.81
N SER A 97 13.37 -2.83 -0.31
CA SER A 97 12.23 -3.04 -1.21
C SER A 97 12.11 -1.82 -2.12
N ARG A 98 11.71 -2.01 -3.38
CA ARG A 98 11.55 -0.88 -4.33
C ARG A 98 10.76 0.26 -3.66
N PRO A 99 11.34 1.47 -3.53
CA PRO A 99 10.64 2.61 -2.95
C PRO A 99 9.36 2.90 -3.72
N SER A 100 8.34 3.44 -3.08
CA SER A 100 7.04 3.73 -3.71
C SER A 100 7.08 4.94 -4.66
N ASP A 101 8.17 5.71 -4.63
CA ASP A 101 8.38 6.86 -5.51
C ASP A 101 9.77 6.88 -6.17
N PHE A 102 9.82 7.48 -7.36
CA PHE A 102 11.02 7.57 -8.18
C PHE A 102 12.13 8.44 -7.56
N LYS A 103 11.80 9.48 -6.77
CA LYS A 103 12.81 10.36 -6.18
C LYS A 103 13.62 9.59 -5.15
N THR A 104 12.96 8.87 -4.25
CA THR A 104 13.62 8.03 -3.23
C THR A 104 14.51 6.97 -3.88
N LEU A 105 14.02 6.29 -4.93
CA LEU A 105 14.84 5.34 -5.69
C LEU A 105 16.08 6.01 -6.30
N LYS A 106 15.91 7.17 -6.95
CA LYS A 106 17.01 7.93 -7.54
C LYS A 106 18.04 8.36 -6.50
N ASP A 107 17.58 8.79 -5.34
CA ASP A 107 18.43 9.25 -4.24
C ASP A 107 19.28 8.10 -3.68
N LEU A 108 18.69 6.91 -3.52
CA LEU A 108 19.43 5.69 -3.14
C LEU A 108 20.45 5.27 -4.20
N MET A 109 20.07 5.27 -5.49
CA MET A 109 20.98 4.97 -6.59
C MET A 109 22.18 5.91 -6.60
N TYR A 110 21.94 7.21 -6.43
CA TYR A 110 22.99 8.23 -6.39
C TYR A 110 23.95 8.03 -5.22
N PHE A 111 23.41 7.82 -4.02
CA PHE A 111 24.23 7.55 -2.83
C PHE A 111 25.10 6.30 -3.01
N CYS A 112 24.50 5.19 -3.43
CA CYS A 112 25.22 3.91 -3.58
C CYS A 112 26.32 4.00 -4.64
N GLN A 113 26.03 4.63 -5.79
CA GLN A 113 27.03 4.87 -6.83
C GLN A 113 28.18 5.75 -6.33
N SER A 114 27.88 6.84 -5.62
CA SER A 114 28.89 7.80 -5.14
C SER A 114 29.78 7.22 -4.03
N SER A 115 29.26 6.27 -3.25
CA SER A 115 29.97 5.62 -2.14
C SER A 115 30.61 4.28 -2.53
N ASN A 116 30.48 3.85 -3.78
CA ASN A 116 30.88 2.51 -4.26
C ASN A 116 30.28 1.38 -3.40
N VAL A 117 28.99 1.50 -3.13
CA VAL A 117 28.16 0.55 -2.38
C VAL A 117 27.21 -0.14 -3.36
N GLU A 118 27.05 -1.45 -3.25
CA GLU A 118 26.09 -2.21 -4.06
C GLU A 118 24.66 -1.88 -3.63
N LEU A 119 23.75 -1.69 -4.58
CA LEU A 119 22.33 -1.45 -4.30
C LEU A 119 21.48 -2.62 -4.80
N ASN A 120 20.89 -3.37 -3.87
CA ASN A 120 19.93 -4.41 -4.14
C ASN A 120 18.51 -3.87 -3.94
N ILE A 121 17.72 -3.90 -5.01
CA ILE A 121 16.33 -3.45 -5.02
C ILE A 121 15.43 -4.67 -5.19
N TYR A 122 14.72 -5.04 -4.14
CA TYR A 122 13.76 -6.13 -4.15
C TYR A 122 12.40 -5.67 -4.67
N ASP A 123 11.59 -6.63 -5.12
CA ASP A 123 10.21 -6.35 -5.49
C ASP A 123 9.38 -5.92 -4.28
N ASP A 124 8.57 -4.86 -4.45
CA ASP A 124 7.66 -4.40 -3.41
C ASP A 124 6.50 -5.37 -3.21
N LYS A 125 6.50 -6.07 -2.07
CA LYS A 125 5.46 -7.06 -1.71
C LYS A 125 4.12 -6.43 -1.32
N ASN A 126 4.01 -5.11 -1.33
CA ASN A 126 2.71 -4.44 -1.29
C ASN A 126 1.93 -4.63 -2.59
N PHE A 127 2.57 -5.04 -3.69
CA PHE A 127 1.94 -5.32 -4.98
C PHE A 127 1.99 -6.82 -5.32
N ILE A 128 1.05 -7.25 -6.17
CA ILE A 128 0.99 -8.63 -6.69
C ILE A 128 1.98 -8.80 -7.86
N THR A 129 2.26 -7.71 -8.56
CA THR A 129 3.12 -7.64 -9.74
C THR A 129 4.34 -6.76 -9.49
N SER A 130 5.37 -6.95 -10.30
CA SER A 130 6.53 -6.03 -10.37
C SER A 130 6.42 -5.09 -11.57
N PRO A 131 7.20 -3.98 -11.61
CA PRO A 131 7.33 -3.17 -12.82
C PRO A 131 7.75 -3.98 -14.05
N SER A 132 8.60 -4.98 -13.86
CA SER A 132 9.06 -5.89 -14.92
C SER A 132 7.93 -6.73 -15.49
N ASP A 133 6.95 -7.13 -14.68
CA ASP A 133 5.75 -7.84 -15.15
C ASP A 133 4.92 -6.97 -16.10
N TYR A 134 4.74 -5.69 -15.73
CA TYR A 134 4.01 -4.74 -16.56
C TYR A 134 4.73 -4.51 -17.89
N GLN A 135 6.05 -4.31 -17.86
CA GLN A 135 6.86 -4.14 -19.07
C GLN A 135 6.79 -5.37 -19.99
N TYR A 136 6.88 -6.57 -19.41
CA TYR A 136 6.72 -7.82 -20.16
C TYR A 136 5.35 -7.89 -20.84
N TRP A 137 4.28 -7.56 -20.10
CA TRP A 137 2.95 -7.50 -20.69
C TRP A 137 2.83 -6.39 -21.76
N ALA A 138 3.44 -5.22 -21.56
CA ALA A 138 3.27 -4.06 -22.44
C ALA A 138 4.10 -4.12 -23.74
N LYS A 139 5.21 -4.89 -23.76
CA LYS A 139 6.27 -4.86 -24.80
C LYS A 139 5.81 -4.73 -26.26
N ASP A 140 4.76 -5.44 -26.66
CA ASP A 140 4.30 -5.48 -28.06
C ASP A 140 2.95 -4.76 -28.29
N LYS A 141 2.50 -3.97 -27.31
CA LYS A 141 1.22 -3.28 -27.35
C LYS A 141 1.38 -1.84 -27.80
N LYS A 142 0.63 -1.44 -28.83
CA LYS A 142 0.54 -0.04 -29.27
C LYS A 142 -0.14 0.87 -28.25
N SER A 143 -1.01 0.31 -27.43
CA SER A 143 -1.69 1.00 -26.33
C SER A 143 -1.95 0.02 -25.19
N THR A 144 -1.86 0.53 -23.97
CA THR A 144 -2.09 -0.23 -22.75
C THR A 144 -3.48 0.10 -22.19
N THR A 145 -4.34 -0.90 -22.03
CA THR A 145 -5.67 -0.74 -21.45
C THR A 145 -5.81 -1.62 -20.22
N GLN A 146 -6.33 -1.03 -19.13
CA GLN A 146 -6.45 -1.69 -17.83
C GLN A 146 -7.22 -3.01 -17.90
N GLU A 147 -8.31 -3.08 -18.68
CA GLU A 147 -9.10 -4.30 -18.84
C GLU A 147 -8.27 -5.49 -19.33
N PHE A 148 -7.39 -5.28 -20.33
CA PHE A 148 -6.55 -6.36 -20.86
C PHE A 148 -5.45 -6.77 -19.88
N TYR A 149 -4.94 -5.83 -19.08
CA TYR A 149 -4.00 -6.15 -18.00
C TYR A 149 -4.68 -6.98 -16.91
N TYR A 150 -5.88 -6.58 -16.50
CA TYR A 150 -6.68 -7.32 -15.52
C TYR A 150 -6.99 -8.75 -15.97
N ARG A 151 -7.38 -8.95 -17.24
CA ARG A 151 -7.59 -10.31 -17.79
C ARG A 151 -6.31 -11.14 -17.75
N TRP A 152 -5.17 -10.54 -18.08
CA TRP A 152 -3.87 -11.20 -18.00
C TRP A 152 -3.54 -11.61 -16.55
N LEU A 153 -3.75 -10.71 -15.58
CA LEU A 153 -3.52 -10.96 -14.17
C LEU A 153 -4.45 -12.02 -13.58
N ARG A 154 -5.73 -12.01 -13.95
CA ARG A 154 -6.67 -13.04 -13.52
C ARG A 154 -6.25 -14.44 -13.96
N LYS A 155 -5.83 -14.58 -15.22
CA LYS A 155 -5.29 -15.84 -15.74
C LYS A 155 -4.00 -16.23 -15.03
N ARG A 156 -3.06 -15.28 -14.88
CA ARG A 156 -1.75 -15.52 -14.25
C ARG A 156 -1.87 -16.03 -12.82
N ASN A 157 -2.81 -15.46 -12.06
CA ASN A 157 -2.97 -15.75 -10.63
C ASN A 157 -4.13 -16.71 -10.33
N ASN A 158 -4.79 -17.27 -11.36
CA ASN A 158 -5.97 -18.12 -11.25
C ASN A 158 -7.12 -17.51 -10.41
N VAL A 159 -7.38 -16.21 -10.57
CA VAL A 159 -8.37 -15.46 -9.79
C VAL A 159 -9.72 -15.40 -10.51
N LEU A 160 -10.77 -15.86 -9.85
CA LEU A 160 -12.15 -16.03 -10.33
C LEU A 160 -12.22 -16.88 -11.61
N MET A 161 -11.29 -17.80 -11.82
CA MET A 161 -11.19 -18.60 -13.04
C MET A 161 -11.85 -19.97 -12.84
N ASP A 162 -12.57 -20.42 -13.87
CA ASP A 162 -13.04 -21.79 -14.05
C ASP A 162 -12.31 -22.36 -15.28
N ASP A 163 -11.25 -23.12 -15.01
CA ASP A 163 -10.18 -23.44 -15.97
C ASP A 163 -9.67 -22.19 -16.71
N ALA A 164 -9.93 -22.10 -18.02
CA ALA A 164 -9.50 -20.99 -18.87
C ALA A 164 -10.56 -19.87 -19.00
N LYS A 165 -11.75 -20.04 -18.42
CA LYS A 165 -12.89 -19.13 -18.53
C LYS A 165 -13.09 -18.34 -17.24
N PRO A 166 -13.63 -17.11 -17.31
CA PRO A 166 -14.00 -16.41 -16.09
C PRO A 166 -15.25 -17.04 -15.46
N VAL A 167 -15.25 -17.18 -14.14
CA VAL A 167 -16.44 -17.51 -13.34
C VAL A 167 -17.58 -16.56 -13.70
N GLY A 168 -18.78 -17.12 -13.88
CA GLY A 168 -19.99 -16.41 -14.30
C GLY A 168 -20.03 -16.02 -15.78
N GLY A 169 -19.02 -16.38 -16.57
CA GLY A 169 -19.01 -16.21 -18.03
C GLY A 169 -18.58 -14.83 -18.53
N SER A 170 -18.42 -13.83 -17.66
CA SER A 170 -17.97 -12.49 -18.03
C SER A 170 -16.71 -12.08 -17.27
N TRP A 171 -15.84 -11.31 -17.93
CA TRP A 171 -14.63 -10.77 -17.30
C TRP A 171 -14.89 -9.64 -16.31
N ASN A 172 -16.01 -8.92 -16.50
CA ASN A 172 -16.30 -7.66 -15.81
C ASN A 172 -17.83 -7.49 -15.66
N TYR A 173 -18.28 -7.11 -14.46
CA TYR A 173 -19.68 -6.87 -14.09
C TYR A 173 -19.98 -5.39 -13.77
N ASP A 174 -19.13 -4.44 -14.21
CA ASP A 174 -19.21 -2.99 -13.94
C ASP A 174 -20.57 -2.36 -14.24
N LYS A 175 -21.29 -2.87 -15.26
CA LYS A 175 -22.62 -2.38 -15.62
C LYS A 175 -23.65 -2.58 -14.50
N GLU A 176 -23.45 -3.55 -13.62
CA GLU A 176 -24.32 -3.86 -12.49
C GLU A 176 -24.01 -2.99 -11.25
N ASN A 177 -22.90 -2.23 -11.27
CA ASN A 177 -22.36 -1.51 -10.12
C ASN A 177 -22.79 -0.04 -9.99
N ARG A 178 -23.93 0.32 -10.60
CA ARG A 178 -24.34 1.72 -10.82
C ARG A 178 -25.67 2.08 -10.17
N GLN A 179 -26.09 1.36 -9.12
CA GLN A 179 -27.35 1.66 -8.44
C GLN A 179 -27.22 2.96 -7.63
N GLY A 180 -28.23 3.82 -7.75
CA GLY A 180 -28.34 5.03 -6.92
C GLY A 180 -28.81 4.72 -5.49
N ILE A 181 -28.54 5.63 -4.56
CA ILE A 181 -28.90 5.51 -3.14
C ILE A 181 -30.38 5.23 -2.91
N SER A 182 -31.28 5.71 -3.78
CA SER A 182 -32.72 5.48 -3.69
C SER A 182 -33.15 4.01 -3.85
N LYS A 183 -32.25 3.14 -4.30
CA LYS A 183 -32.47 1.69 -4.41
C LYS A 183 -32.03 0.92 -3.16
N LEU A 184 -31.37 1.59 -2.20
CA LEU A 184 -30.91 0.97 -0.97
C LEU A 184 -32.12 0.61 -0.08
N LYS A 185 -32.20 -0.66 0.32
CA LYS A 185 -33.33 -1.20 1.11
C LYS A 185 -33.03 -1.37 2.60
N SER A 186 -31.76 -1.32 2.98
CA SER A 186 -31.29 -1.54 4.34
C SER A 186 -30.43 -0.36 4.80
N SER A 187 -30.32 -0.17 6.11
CA SER A 187 -29.33 0.78 6.64
C SER A 187 -27.92 0.38 6.24
N ILE A 188 -27.06 1.39 6.08
CA ILE A 188 -25.61 1.17 5.91
C ILE A 188 -25.06 0.73 7.27
N PRO A 189 -24.34 -0.40 7.37
CA PRO A 189 -23.77 -0.85 8.65
C PRO A 189 -22.82 0.18 9.25
N GLU A 190 -22.79 0.26 10.58
CA GLU A 190 -21.82 1.09 11.29
C GLU A 190 -20.41 0.50 11.19
N ARG A 191 -19.41 1.38 11.12
CA ARG A 191 -18.01 0.99 11.10
C ARG A 191 -17.48 0.86 12.51
N SER A 192 -16.70 -0.18 12.75
CA SER A 192 -16.04 -0.43 14.02
C SER A 192 -15.10 0.73 14.36
N LYS A 193 -15.13 1.15 15.63
CA LYS A 193 -14.15 2.10 16.18
C LYS A 193 -12.87 1.34 16.56
N ILE A 194 -11.75 1.92 16.21
CA ILE A 194 -10.41 1.41 16.51
C ILE A 194 -9.90 2.19 17.72
N THR A 195 -9.43 1.48 18.73
CA THR A 195 -8.90 2.09 19.94
C THR A 195 -7.48 2.60 19.65
N THR A 196 -7.26 3.90 19.83
CA THR A 196 -5.93 4.49 19.80
C THR A 196 -5.13 4.01 21.02
N ASP A 197 -3.99 3.38 20.76
CA ASP A 197 -3.07 2.89 21.79
C ASP A 197 -2.03 3.94 22.18
N GLN A 198 -1.14 3.61 23.12
CA GLN A 198 -0.13 4.53 23.65
C GLN A 198 0.86 4.98 22.56
N ILE A 199 1.33 4.06 21.71
CA ILE A 199 2.30 4.39 20.64
C ILE A 199 1.66 5.36 19.65
N THR A 200 0.42 5.10 19.24
CA THR A 200 -0.31 5.97 18.31
C THR A 200 -0.54 7.34 18.93
N LEU A 201 -0.88 7.42 20.22
CA LEU A 201 -1.08 8.70 20.92
C LEU A 201 0.19 9.55 20.95
N GLU A 202 1.35 8.94 21.23
CA GLU A 202 2.65 9.62 21.19
C GLU A 202 2.95 10.16 19.79
N VAL A 203 2.72 9.36 18.75
CA VAL A 203 2.88 9.78 17.36
C VAL A 203 1.94 10.93 16.99
N MET A 204 0.68 10.90 17.47
CA MET A 204 -0.27 12.00 17.24
C MET A 204 0.25 13.32 17.81
N ILE A 205 0.84 13.30 19.02
CA ILE A 205 1.45 14.47 19.66
C ILE A 205 2.64 14.97 18.82
N GLU A 206 3.57 14.08 18.49
CA GLU A 206 4.75 14.43 17.68
C GLU A 206 4.36 15.02 16.31
N VAL A 207 3.38 14.42 15.62
CA VAL A 207 2.91 14.91 14.32
C VAL A 207 2.26 16.29 14.45
N GLN A 208 1.48 16.53 15.52
CA GLN A 208 0.86 17.82 15.76
C GLN A 208 1.93 18.92 16.02
N GLU A 209 3.03 18.59 16.68
CA GLU A 209 4.11 19.52 17.00
C GLU A 209 5.08 19.78 15.85
N ILE A 210 5.40 18.75 15.06
CA ILE A 210 6.37 18.82 13.96
C ILE A 210 5.69 19.35 12.68
N PHE A 211 4.49 18.87 12.38
CA PHE A 211 3.78 19.16 11.14
C PHE A 211 2.59 20.10 11.39
N ILE A 212 2.85 21.24 12.03
CA ILE A 212 1.83 22.21 12.43
C ILE A 212 0.96 22.72 11.27
N ASN A 213 1.55 22.83 10.07
CA ASN A 213 0.88 23.34 8.86
C ASN A 213 0.24 22.23 7.99
N SER A 214 0.29 20.97 8.42
CA SER A 214 -0.33 19.85 7.69
C SER A 214 -1.85 19.86 7.81
N TYR A 215 -2.53 19.40 6.77
CA TYR A 215 -3.99 19.42 6.68
C TYR A 215 -4.66 18.41 7.63
N GLY A 216 -5.90 18.73 8.02
CA GLY A 216 -6.75 17.88 8.84
C GLY A 216 -6.49 17.97 10.34
N ASP A 217 -7.46 17.52 11.11
CA ASP A 217 -7.32 17.25 12.54
C ASP A 217 -7.01 15.76 12.78
N LEU A 218 -6.95 15.38 14.05
CA LEU A 218 -6.72 14.02 14.51
C LEU A 218 -7.86 13.51 15.40
N GLU A 219 -8.94 14.29 15.56
CA GLU A 219 -10.06 13.97 16.47
C GLU A 219 -10.82 12.74 15.99
N SER A 220 -10.88 12.55 14.66
CA SER A 220 -11.56 11.44 14.00
C SER A 220 -10.62 10.32 13.52
N PHE A 221 -9.39 10.27 14.04
CA PHE A 221 -8.44 9.23 13.66
C PHE A 221 -8.99 7.83 14.00
N ASN A 222 -9.19 7.00 12.97
CA ASN A 222 -9.80 5.67 13.09
C ASN A 222 -9.18 4.69 12.08
N TRP A 223 -7.85 4.63 12.04
CA TRP A 223 -7.09 3.73 11.17
C TRP A 223 -6.36 2.67 12.00
N ALA A 224 -6.39 1.43 11.54
CA ALA A 224 -5.60 0.36 12.14
C ALA A 224 -4.11 0.60 11.87
N VAL A 225 -3.25 0.39 12.87
CA VAL A 225 -1.80 0.59 12.73
C VAL A 225 -1.01 -0.72 12.88
N THR A 226 -1.70 -1.83 13.08
CA THR A 226 -1.10 -3.16 13.17
C THR A 226 -1.66 -4.10 12.10
N HIS A 227 -0.89 -5.12 11.69
CA HIS A 227 -1.37 -6.17 10.78
C HIS A 227 -2.65 -6.85 11.30
N GLN A 228 -2.70 -7.14 12.60
CA GLN A 228 -3.83 -7.83 13.21
C GLN A 228 -5.10 -6.98 13.13
N GLU A 229 -5.02 -5.68 13.41
CA GLU A 229 -6.17 -4.79 13.34
C GLU A 229 -6.59 -4.50 11.90
N ALA A 230 -5.63 -4.31 10.99
CA ALA A 230 -5.94 -4.16 9.56
C ALA A 230 -6.70 -5.39 9.04
N PHE A 231 -6.34 -6.59 9.49
CA PHE A 231 -7.04 -7.83 9.17
C PHE A 231 -8.45 -7.90 9.80
N LYS A 232 -8.65 -7.35 11.00
CA LYS A 232 -10.01 -7.20 11.59
C LYS A 232 -10.87 -6.27 10.74
N VAL A 233 -10.33 -5.13 10.27
CA VAL A 233 -11.05 -4.21 9.38
C VAL A 233 -11.40 -4.88 8.05
N PHE A 234 -10.50 -5.71 7.51
CA PHE A 234 -10.77 -6.52 6.32
C PHE A 234 -11.92 -7.52 6.55
N ASN A 235 -11.92 -8.27 7.66
CA ASN A 235 -13.02 -9.19 7.97
C ASN A 235 -14.36 -8.45 8.16
N ASP A 236 -14.35 -7.29 8.85
CA ASP A 236 -15.52 -6.43 8.95
C ASP A 236 -16.05 -6.01 7.57
N PHE A 237 -15.16 -5.68 6.63
CA PHE A 237 -15.53 -5.42 5.23
C PHE A 237 -16.24 -6.62 4.59
N LEU A 238 -15.65 -7.81 4.69
CA LEU A 238 -16.21 -9.04 4.10
C LEU A 238 -17.60 -9.36 4.65
N ASP A 239 -17.78 -9.23 5.96
CA ASP A 239 -19.00 -9.67 6.63
C ASP A 239 -20.15 -8.67 6.49
N LYS A 240 -19.85 -7.37 6.48
CA LYS A 240 -20.88 -6.32 6.58
C LYS A 240 -21.07 -5.54 5.28
N PHE A 241 -20.04 -5.39 4.46
CA PHE A 241 -20.05 -4.40 3.38
C PHE A 241 -19.90 -5.02 1.98
N LEU A 242 -19.17 -6.14 1.86
CA LEU A 242 -18.85 -6.75 0.56
C LEU A 242 -20.10 -7.07 -0.26
N ALA A 243 -21.18 -7.59 0.34
CA ALA A 243 -22.40 -7.95 -0.41
C ALA A 243 -22.96 -6.77 -1.24
N ASN A 244 -22.92 -5.56 -0.70
CA ASN A 244 -23.43 -4.34 -1.33
C ASN A 244 -22.33 -3.48 -2.01
N TYR A 245 -21.06 -3.91 -1.98
CA TYR A 245 -19.93 -3.16 -2.52
C TYR A 245 -20.12 -2.82 -4.00
N GLY A 246 -20.48 -3.80 -4.82
CA GLY A 246 -20.65 -3.61 -6.27
C GLY A 246 -21.85 -2.74 -6.56
N ALA A 247 -23.04 -3.13 -6.09
CA ALA A 247 -24.30 -2.47 -6.44
C ALA A 247 -24.26 -0.93 -6.23
N PHE A 248 -23.63 -0.47 -5.16
CA PHE A 248 -23.58 0.93 -4.75
C PHE A 248 -22.19 1.57 -4.89
N GLN A 249 -21.33 1.01 -5.75
CA GLN A 249 -19.94 1.46 -5.90
C GLN A 249 -19.83 2.95 -6.29
N ASP A 250 -20.76 3.44 -7.13
CA ASP A 250 -20.81 4.82 -7.61
C ASP A 250 -21.78 5.71 -6.81
N ALA A 251 -22.44 5.16 -5.78
CA ALA A 251 -23.45 5.89 -5.03
C ALA A 251 -22.82 6.90 -4.06
N ILE A 252 -23.30 8.15 -4.09
CA ILE A 252 -22.91 9.20 -3.15
C ILE A 252 -24.07 9.47 -2.18
N ASN A 253 -23.78 9.53 -0.89
CA ASN A 253 -24.76 9.82 0.16
C ASN A 253 -24.26 10.98 1.05
N LYS A 254 -25.13 11.97 1.29
CA LYS A 254 -24.83 13.13 2.15
C LYS A 254 -24.62 12.74 3.62
N GLU A 255 -25.29 11.69 4.08
CA GLU A 255 -25.30 11.25 5.48
C GLU A 255 -24.23 10.18 5.77
N ASN A 256 -23.65 9.58 4.74
CA ASN A 256 -22.62 8.56 4.89
C ASN A 256 -21.52 8.70 3.83
N ALA A 257 -20.34 9.16 4.26
CA ALA A 257 -19.20 9.42 3.39
C ALA A 257 -18.52 8.14 2.84
N PHE A 258 -18.80 6.97 3.42
CA PHE A 258 -18.05 5.75 3.11
C PHE A 258 -18.87 4.67 2.41
N MET A 259 -20.19 4.73 2.48
CA MET A 259 -21.09 3.75 1.87
C MET A 259 -20.61 2.32 2.18
N PHE A 260 -20.52 1.47 1.15
CA PHE A 260 -20.06 0.09 1.24
C PHE A 260 -18.58 -0.09 0.86
N HIS A 261 -17.80 1.00 0.77
CA HIS A 261 -16.38 0.90 0.45
C HIS A 261 -15.60 0.17 1.55
N SER A 262 -14.53 -0.49 1.15
CA SER A 262 -13.72 -1.32 2.06
C SER A 262 -12.88 -0.52 3.04
N LEU A 263 -12.45 0.69 2.66
CA LEU A 263 -11.49 1.51 3.41
C LEU A 263 -10.15 0.80 3.68
N LEU A 264 -9.74 -0.10 2.78
CA LEU A 264 -8.52 -0.92 2.95
C LEU A 264 -7.28 -0.36 2.22
N SER A 265 -7.43 0.70 1.42
CA SER A 265 -6.33 1.22 0.62
C SER A 265 -5.09 1.63 1.43
N PRO A 266 -5.19 2.26 2.63
CA PRO A 266 -3.99 2.58 3.40
C PRO A 266 -3.23 1.32 3.83
N TYR A 267 -3.96 0.25 4.18
CA TYR A 267 -3.38 -1.00 4.65
C TYR A 267 -2.66 -1.77 3.54
N PHE A 268 -3.24 -1.81 2.34
CA PHE A 268 -2.54 -2.38 1.17
C PHE A 268 -1.31 -1.55 0.79
N ASN A 269 -1.42 -0.23 0.83
CA ASN A 269 -0.36 0.66 0.36
C ASN A 269 0.80 0.78 1.36
N ALA A 270 0.59 0.46 2.64
CA ALA A 270 1.65 0.38 3.63
C ALA A 270 2.17 -1.05 3.86
N GLY A 271 1.53 -2.07 3.29
CA GLY A 271 1.92 -3.47 3.49
C GLY A 271 1.32 -4.15 4.71
N LEU A 272 0.37 -3.53 5.41
CA LEU A 272 -0.34 -4.15 6.54
C LEU A 272 -1.26 -5.30 6.09
N LEU A 273 -1.73 -5.28 4.83
CA LEU A 273 -2.48 -6.37 4.21
C LEU A 273 -1.77 -6.87 2.95
N ASP A 274 -1.70 -8.19 2.80
CA ASP A 274 -1.23 -8.84 1.57
C ASP A 274 -2.39 -8.89 0.54
N PRO A 275 -2.25 -8.22 -0.63
CA PRO A 275 -3.35 -8.08 -1.58
C PRO A 275 -3.78 -9.41 -2.20
N LEU A 276 -2.85 -10.34 -2.49
CA LEU A 276 -3.20 -11.62 -3.08
C LEU A 276 -3.91 -12.53 -2.07
N ASN A 277 -3.44 -12.57 -0.83
CA ASN A 277 -4.09 -13.30 0.25
C ASN A 277 -5.51 -12.75 0.49
N CYS A 278 -5.69 -11.43 0.56
CA CYS A 278 -7.02 -10.83 0.68
C CYS A 278 -7.95 -11.22 -0.48
N ILE A 279 -7.46 -11.26 -1.73
CA ILE A 279 -8.26 -11.73 -2.87
C ILE A 279 -8.68 -13.19 -2.69
N GLN A 280 -7.76 -14.07 -2.30
CA GLN A 280 -8.06 -15.49 -2.08
C GLN A 280 -9.13 -15.69 -0.99
N ILE A 281 -9.07 -14.90 0.09
CA ILE A 281 -10.07 -14.93 1.16
C ILE A 281 -11.43 -14.42 0.65
N VAL A 282 -11.47 -13.38 -0.19
CA VAL A 282 -12.71 -12.89 -0.81
C VAL A 282 -13.33 -13.97 -1.69
N GLU A 283 -12.54 -14.66 -2.52
CA GLU A 283 -13.03 -15.76 -3.37
C GLU A 283 -13.59 -16.90 -2.55
N LYS A 284 -12.89 -17.29 -1.48
CA LYS A 284 -13.36 -18.32 -0.55
C LYS A 284 -14.68 -17.90 0.11
N LYS A 285 -14.76 -16.66 0.61
CA LYS A 285 -15.99 -16.13 1.23
C LYS A 285 -17.15 -16.12 0.24
N TYR A 286 -16.91 -15.79 -1.02
CA TYR A 286 -17.91 -15.85 -2.09
C TYR A 286 -18.42 -17.28 -2.29
N GLN A 287 -17.52 -18.26 -2.43
CA GLN A 287 -17.87 -19.67 -2.60
C GLN A 287 -18.67 -20.22 -1.40
N GLU A 288 -18.30 -19.85 -0.18
CA GLU A 288 -18.95 -20.26 1.06
C GLU A 288 -20.26 -19.50 1.35
N SER A 289 -20.54 -18.42 0.61
CA SER A 289 -21.68 -17.54 0.90
C SER A 289 -23.04 -18.13 0.54
N ASN A 290 -23.10 -19.24 -0.23
CA ASN A 290 -24.34 -19.80 -0.75
C ASN A 290 -25.22 -18.74 -1.45
N GLU A 291 -24.65 -18.00 -2.39
CA GLU A 291 -25.29 -16.93 -3.18
C GLU A 291 -25.66 -15.64 -2.41
N LEU A 292 -25.31 -15.53 -1.12
CA LEU A 292 -25.56 -14.30 -0.34
C LEU A 292 -24.67 -13.12 -0.77
N ILE A 293 -23.51 -13.39 -1.34
CA ILE A 293 -22.61 -12.35 -1.88
C ILE A 293 -22.69 -12.40 -3.41
N PRO A 294 -23.16 -11.33 -4.07
CA PRO A 294 -23.30 -11.35 -5.52
C PRO A 294 -21.94 -11.21 -6.20
N LEU A 295 -21.79 -11.88 -7.34
CA LEU A 295 -20.52 -11.95 -8.08
C LEU A 295 -20.04 -10.56 -8.53
N ASN A 296 -20.93 -9.63 -8.87
CA ASN A 296 -20.56 -8.27 -9.30
C ASN A 296 -19.84 -7.48 -8.19
N SER A 297 -20.19 -7.72 -6.93
CA SER A 297 -19.50 -7.13 -5.78
C SER A 297 -18.10 -7.72 -5.59
N VAL A 298 -17.97 -9.04 -5.73
CA VAL A 298 -16.71 -9.77 -5.58
C VAL A 298 -15.74 -9.43 -6.71
N GLU A 299 -16.18 -9.56 -7.96
CA GLU A 299 -15.41 -9.17 -9.14
C GLU A 299 -15.06 -7.68 -9.10
N GLY A 300 -16.01 -6.82 -8.73
CA GLY A 300 -15.79 -5.38 -8.61
C GLY A 300 -14.66 -5.04 -7.64
N PHE A 301 -14.65 -5.64 -6.45
CA PHE A 301 -13.59 -5.45 -5.45
C PHE A 301 -12.24 -5.94 -5.98
N ILE A 302 -12.21 -7.19 -6.48
CA ILE A 302 -10.98 -7.80 -7.03
C ILE A 302 -10.45 -6.99 -8.21
N ARG A 303 -11.30 -6.43 -9.07
CA ARG A 303 -10.89 -5.58 -10.19
C ARG A 303 -10.26 -4.27 -9.74
N GLN A 304 -10.66 -3.69 -8.60
CA GLN A 304 -9.96 -2.52 -8.07
C GLN A 304 -8.57 -2.88 -7.53
N VAL A 305 -8.45 -4.01 -6.83
CA VAL A 305 -7.19 -4.45 -6.18
C VAL A 305 -6.22 -5.07 -7.18
N LEU A 306 -6.61 -6.14 -7.88
CA LEU A 306 -5.78 -6.84 -8.87
C LEU A 306 -5.69 -6.06 -10.19
N GLY A 307 -6.72 -5.30 -10.54
CA GLY A 307 -6.80 -4.62 -11.83
C GLY A 307 -6.21 -3.22 -11.81
N TRP A 308 -6.96 -2.26 -11.26
CA TRP A 308 -6.60 -0.84 -11.33
C TRP A 308 -5.33 -0.52 -10.54
N ARG A 309 -5.20 -1.00 -9.30
CA ARG A 309 -4.03 -0.71 -8.47
C ARG A 309 -2.73 -1.23 -9.08
N GLU A 310 -2.70 -2.47 -9.55
CA GLU A 310 -1.53 -3.06 -10.23
C GLU A 310 -1.24 -2.35 -11.57
N PHE A 311 -2.29 -1.98 -12.33
CA PHE A 311 -2.12 -1.26 -13.59
C PHE A 311 -1.48 0.11 -13.39
N ILE A 312 -1.95 0.88 -12.40
CA ILE A 312 -1.42 2.22 -12.10
C ILE A 312 0.03 2.16 -11.61
N MET A 313 0.40 1.15 -10.80
CA MET A 313 1.79 0.93 -10.41
C MET A 313 2.69 0.67 -11.63
N GLY A 314 2.25 -0.20 -12.55
CA GLY A 314 2.97 -0.47 -13.78
C GLY A 314 3.12 0.76 -14.66
N VAL A 315 2.03 1.50 -14.89
CA VAL A 315 2.04 2.78 -15.64
C VAL A 315 3.00 3.79 -15.00
N TYR A 316 2.97 3.95 -13.68
CA TYR A 316 3.86 4.87 -12.98
C TYR A 316 5.33 4.57 -13.28
N TRP A 317 5.77 3.32 -13.06
CA TRP A 317 7.18 2.96 -13.23
C TRP A 317 7.64 2.94 -14.68
N ASP A 318 6.74 2.63 -15.62
CA ASP A 318 7.06 2.62 -17.05
C ASP A 318 7.22 4.04 -17.63
N ASN A 319 6.61 5.05 -16.99
CA ASN A 319 6.58 6.43 -17.51
C ASN A 319 7.42 7.42 -16.70
N MET A 320 7.88 7.07 -15.49
CA MET A 320 8.73 7.94 -14.70
C MET A 320 10.18 7.96 -15.25
N PRO A 321 10.87 9.12 -15.21
CA PRO A 321 10.45 10.37 -14.56
C PRO A 321 9.60 11.32 -15.41
N GLN A 322 9.46 11.08 -16.72
CA GLN A 322 8.85 12.01 -17.67
C GLN A 322 7.37 12.26 -17.36
N TYR A 323 6.68 11.28 -16.76
CA TYR A 323 5.27 11.37 -16.40
C TYR A 323 4.94 12.59 -15.54
N LYS A 324 5.84 12.99 -14.63
CA LYS A 324 5.64 14.15 -13.74
C LYS A 324 5.49 15.47 -14.51
N GLN A 325 6.05 15.57 -15.71
CA GLN A 325 6.05 16.79 -16.53
C GLN A 325 5.01 16.75 -17.65
N GLN A 326 4.21 15.67 -17.74
CA GLN A 326 3.22 15.53 -18.80
C GLN A 326 2.12 16.57 -18.67
N ASN A 327 1.88 17.28 -19.77
CA ASN A 327 0.79 18.24 -19.88
C ASN A 327 0.29 18.26 -21.33
N PHE A 328 -0.52 17.26 -21.68
CA PHE A 328 -1.03 17.08 -23.05
C PHE A 328 -1.76 18.32 -23.63
N TRP A 329 -2.32 19.16 -22.76
CA TRP A 329 -3.16 20.29 -23.15
C TRP A 329 -2.40 21.61 -23.36
N ASN A 330 -1.09 21.64 -23.12
CA ASN A 330 -0.23 22.83 -23.28
C ASN A 330 0.98 22.52 -24.18
#